data_AF-A0A0S2EWN2-F1
#
_entry.id   AF-A0A0S2EWN2-F1
#
_cell.length_a   1.000
_cell.length_b   1.000
_cell.length_c   1.000
_cell.angle_alpha   90.00
_cell.angle_beta   90.00
_cell.angle_gamma   90.00
#
_symmetry.space_group_name_H-M   'P 1'
#
loop_
_entity.id
_entity.type
_entity.pdbx_description
1 polymer ?
#
loop_
_entity_poly.entity_id
_entity_poly.type
_entity_poly.pdbx_seq_one_letter_code
_entity_poly.pdbx_strand_id
1 'polypeptide(L)' 'MHEMQRRLGIRMPKLVVPANSTLLFLLPQEPELNPVENVWQFLFDNWLSNRVFNDYDDIVAHCCRTWNKLVNQP' A
#
# COMPACT_ATOMS: atom_id res chain seq x y z
N MET A 1 2.71 -22.06 -6.18
CA MET A 1 3.05 -20.78 -6.85
C MET A 1 2.47 -20.65 -8.25
N HIS A 2 2.90 -21.46 -9.24
CA HIS A 2 2.33 -21.48 -10.60
C HIS A 2 0.83 -21.81 -10.65
N GLU A 3 0.30 -22.48 -9.63
CA GLU A 3 -1.10 -22.89 -9.53
C GLU A 3 -2.00 -21.80 -8.90
N MET A 4 -1.48 -21.06 -7.91
CA MET A 4 -2.16 -19.92 -7.28
C MET A 4 -2.33 -18.76 -8.27
N GLN A 5 -1.30 -18.50 -9.09
CA GLN A 5 -1.34 -17.51 -10.17
C GLN A 5 -2.28 -17.92 -11.32
N ARG A 6 -2.44 -19.23 -11.59
CA ARG A 6 -3.38 -19.74 -12.59
C ARG A 6 -4.84 -19.53 -12.21
N ARG A 7 -5.19 -19.67 -10.92
CA ARG A 7 -6.58 -19.54 -10.43
C ARG A 7 -7.16 -18.13 -10.54
N LEU A 8 -6.31 -17.11 -10.54
CA LEU A 8 -6.74 -15.71 -10.56
C LEU A 8 -6.77 -15.10 -11.97
N GLY A 9 -6.32 -15.81 -13.01
CA GLY A 9 -6.36 -15.33 -14.40
C GLY A 9 -5.46 -14.13 -14.72
N ILE A 10 -4.73 -13.60 -13.74
CA ILE A 10 -3.84 -12.44 -13.90
C ILE A 10 -2.48 -12.92 -14.43
N ARG A 11 -2.15 -12.57 -15.68
CA ARG A 11 -0.82 -12.80 -16.27
C ARG A 11 0.06 -11.57 -16.07
N MET A 12 0.74 -11.49 -14.93
CA MET A 12 1.75 -10.44 -14.71
C MET A 12 3.05 -10.79 -15.46
N PRO A 13 3.76 -9.80 -16.04
CA PRO A 13 5.12 -10.01 -16.55
C PRO A 13 6.00 -10.57 -15.43
N LYS A 14 6.96 -11.43 -15.78
CA LYS A 14 7.85 -12.07 -14.81
C LYS A 14 8.63 -11.00 -14.05
N LEU A 15 8.37 -10.87 -12.76
CA LEU A 15 9.07 -9.95 -11.88
C LEU A 15 10.56 -10.32 -11.81
N VAL A 16 11.44 -9.37 -12.13
CA VAL A 16 12.89 -9.51 -11.96
C VAL A 16 13.22 -9.16 -10.51
N VAL A 17 13.64 -10.16 -9.74
CA VAL A 17 14.01 -9.99 -8.33
C VAL A 17 15.53 -9.85 -8.22
N PRO A 18 16.05 -8.76 -7.63
CA PRO A 18 17.49 -8.61 -7.35
C PRO A 18 18.03 -9.71 -6.42
N ALA A 19 19.32 -10.03 -6.52
CA ALA A 19 19.94 -11.12 -5.75
C ALA A 19 19.92 -10.92 -4.22
N ASN A 20 19.76 -9.68 -3.75
CA ASN A 20 19.72 -9.32 -2.34
C ASN A 20 18.30 -9.14 -1.78
N SER A 21 17.27 -9.45 -2.57
CA SER A 21 15.87 -9.27 -2.17
C SER A 21 15.15 -10.62 -2.10
N THR A 22 14.52 -10.90 -0.97
CA THR A 22 13.62 -12.05 -0.81
C THR A 22 12.18 -11.58 -0.97
N LEU A 23 11.41 -12.26 -1.82
CA LEU A 23 9.99 -12.00 -1.93
C LEU A 23 9.24 -12.60 -0.75
N LEU A 24 8.48 -11.76 -0.03
CA LEU A 24 7.48 -12.22 0.93
C LEU A 24 6.14 -12.33 0.20
N PHE A 25 5.53 -13.51 0.25
CA PHE A 25 4.18 -13.72 -0.25
C PHE A 25 3.19 -13.45 0.89
N LEU A 26 2.32 -12.48 0.68
CA LEU A 26 1.17 -12.25 1.54
C LEU A 26 0.00 -13.10 1.04
N LEU A 27 -0.79 -13.63 1.97
CA LEU A 27 -2.01 -14.34 1.63
C LEU A 27 -3.01 -13.36 1.01
N PRO A 28 -3.71 -13.76 -0.06
CA PRO A 28 -4.81 -12.95 -0.59
C PRO A 28 -5.90 -12.78 0.48
N GLN A 29 -6.54 -11.61 0.52
CA GLN A 29 -7.69 -11.30 1.38
C GLN A 29 -7.42 -11.15 2.88
N GLU A 30 -6.16 -11.03 3.30
CA GLU A 30 -5.78 -10.73 4.70
C GLU A 30 -5.09 -9.36 4.78
N PRO A 31 -5.83 -8.25 4.58
CA PRO A 31 -5.27 -6.89 4.60
C PRO A 31 -4.57 -6.56 5.93
N GLU A 32 -5.02 -7.12 7.04
CA GLU A 32 -4.44 -6.96 8.38
C GLU A 32 -2.98 -7.45 8.48
N LEU A 33 -2.58 -8.41 7.63
CA LEU A 33 -1.21 -8.90 7.56
C LEU A 33 -0.32 -8.04 6.67
N ASN A 34 -0.87 -7.10 5.90
CA ASN A 34 -0.11 -6.17 5.11
C ASN A 34 0.24 -4.92 5.94
N PRO A 35 1.50 -4.72 6.35
CA PRO A 35 1.88 -3.57 7.16
C PRO A 35 1.59 -2.23 6.45
N VAL A 36 1.60 -2.21 5.11
CA VAL A 36 1.24 -1.02 4.34
C VAL A 36 -0.23 -0.64 4.55
N GLU A 37 -1.12 -1.63 4.62
CA GLU A 37 -2.55 -1.37 4.83
C GLU A 37 -2.82 -0.87 6.25
N ASN A 38 -2.10 -1.39 7.25
CA ASN A 38 -2.19 -0.90 8.63
C ASN A 38 -1.76 0.56 8.74
N VAL A 39 -0.67 0.95 8.08
CA VAL A 39 -0.23 2.35 8.02
C VAL A 39 -1.26 3.20 7.27
N TRP A 40 -1.75 2.73 6.11
CA TRP A 40 -2.76 3.43 5.33
C TRP A 40 -4.02 3.69 6.13
N GLN A 41 -4.57 2.67 6.80
CA GLN A 41 -5.75 2.80 7.64
C GLN A 41 -5.54 3.82 8.76
N PHE A 42 -4.37 3.78 9.43
CA PHE A 42 -4.02 4.78 10.45
C PHE A 42 -4.01 6.21 9.89
N LEU A 43 -3.34 6.45 8.76
CA LEU A 43 -3.31 7.78 8.13
C LEU A 43 -4.71 8.24 7.74
N PHE A 44 -5.52 7.32 7.22
CA PHE A 44 -6.87 7.59 6.77
C PHE A 44 -7.78 7.98 7.92
N ASP A 45 -7.87 7.13 8.94
CA ASP A 45 -8.75 7.32 10.10
C ASP A 45 -8.43 8.62 10.85
N ASN A 46 -7.14 8.97 10.95
CA ASN A 46 -6.71 10.12 11.76
C ASN A 46 -6.67 11.45 10.99
N TRP A 47 -6.30 11.46 9.71
CA TRP A 47 -5.94 12.71 9.03
C TRP A 47 -6.54 12.89 7.64
N LEU A 48 -6.87 11.83 6.91
CA LEU A 48 -7.34 11.93 5.52
C LEU A 48 -8.85 11.67 5.35
N SER A 49 -9.53 11.12 6.35
CA SER A 49 -10.96 10.84 6.32
C SER A 49 -11.81 12.12 6.15
N ASN A 50 -12.95 11.98 5.47
CA ASN A 50 -13.98 13.03 5.30
C ASN A 50 -13.47 14.37 4.72
N ARG A 51 -12.52 14.33 3.80
CA ARG A 51 -12.02 15.50 3.06
C ARG A 51 -12.58 15.56 1.64
N VAL A 52 -12.83 16.78 1.16
CA VAL A 52 -13.09 17.07 -0.26
C VAL A 52 -11.80 17.63 -0.84
N PHE A 53 -11.36 17.08 -1.97
CA PHE A 53 -10.15 17.50 -2.67
C PHE A 53 -10.54 18.22 -3.96
N ASN A 54 -9.80 19.27 -4.31
CA ASN A 54 -10.11 20.08 -5.49
C ASN A 54 -9.63 19.43 -6.79
N ASP A 55 -8.45 18.81 -6.74
CA ASP A 55 -7.81 18.15 -7.87
C ASP A 55 -6.87 17.03 -7.38
N TYR A 56 -6.20 16.37 -8.32
CA TYR A 56 -5.25 15.30 -8.03
C TYR A 56 -4.05 15.75 -7.21
N ASP A 57 -3.51 16.94 -7.52
CA ASP A 57 -2.31 17.45 -6.85
C ASP A 57 -2.60 17.78 -5.38
N ASP A 58 -3.82 18.24 -5.09
CA ASP A 58 -4.30 18.46 -3.73
C ASP A 58 -4.35 17.16 -2.90
N ILE A 59 -4.79 16.05 -3.52
CA ILE A 59 -4.75 14.71 -2.88
C ILE A 59 -3.31 14.33 -2.55
N VAL A 60 -2.40 14.41 -3.53
CA VAL A 60 -1.00 14.03 -3.36
C VAL A 60 -0.34 14.90 -2.29
N ALA A 61 -0.57 16.20 -2.32
CA ALA A 61 -0.02 17.14 -1.35
C ALA A 61 -0.52 16.83 0.08
N HIS A 62 -1.80 16.48 0.24
CA HIS A 62 -2.34 16.05 1.52
C HIS A 62 -1.72 14.73 2.01
N CYS A 63 -1.59 13.73 1.14
CA CYS A 63 -0.93 12.47 1.48
C CYS A 63 0.53 12.68 1.91
N CYS A 64 1.30 13.50 1.19
CA CYS A 64 2.69 13.81 1.54
C CYS A 64 2.80 14.51 2.90
N ARG A 65 1.97 15.52 3.16
CA ARG A 65 1.95 16.22 4.47
C ARG A 65 1.66 15.25 5.60
N THR A 66 0.65 14.42 5.43
CA THR A 66 0.20 13.43 6.41
C THR A 66 1.24 12.35 6.67
N TRP A 67 1.91 11.86 5.62
CA TRP A 67 3.03 10.92 5.75
C TRP A 67 4.19 11.52 6.54
N ASN A 68 4.61 12.74 6.19
CA ASN A 68 5.69 13.42 6.91
C ASN A 68 5.31 13.69 8.37
N LYS A 69 4.04 13.97 8.66
CA LYS A 69 3.55 14.09 10.03
C LYS A 69 3.68 12.79 10.82
N LEU A 70 3.37 11.64 10.21
CA LEU A 70 3.57 10.32 10.82
C LEU A 70 5.05 10.07 11.16
N VAL A 71 5.94 10.31 10.20
CA VAL A 71 7.39 10.06 10.35
C VAL A 71 8.02 10.93 11.44
N ASN A 72 7.48 12.13 11.67
CA ASN A 72 7.94 13.04 12.72
C ASN A 72 7.32 12.78 14.10
N GLN A 73 6.54 11.71 14.28
CA GLN A 73 6.08 11.31 15.60
C GLN A 73 7.26 10.76 16.44
N PRO A 74 7.28 11.02 17.76
CA PRO A 74 8.35 10.58 18.66
C PRO A 74 8.41 9.06 18.83
#